data_AF-A0A449BEH5-F1
#
_entry.id   AF-A0A449BEH5-F1
#
_cell.length_a   1.000
_cell.length_b   1.000
_cell.length_c   1.000
_cell.angle_alpha   90.00
_cell.angle_beta   90.00
_cell.angle_gamma   90.00
#
_symmetry.space_group_name_H-M   'P 1'
#
loop_
_entity.id
_entity.type
_entity.pdbx_description
1 polymer ?
#
loop_
_entity_poly.entity_id
_entity_poly.type
_entity_poly.pdbx_seq_one_letter_code
_entity_poly.pdbx_strand_id
1 'polypeptide(L)'
;MKIVLELFIILIFTLLGELIASILPFSFPGSVIGLLLLFVALMTKIVKVDQIKDVSKWLQKNMAFLFVPLCVGIMQYFDIIKVSWFEILLILVVSTIITLITTAVIAEKGVKHEWYNMEYNNNFRNIFIMYVYSKENETFSTKSIIN
;
A
#
# COMPACT_ATOMS: atom_id res chain seq x y z
N MET A 1 -17.69 16.53 8.78
CA MET A 1 -16.32 17.09 8.90
C MET A 1 -15.26 16.06 9.34
N LYS A 2 -15.58 14.75 9.41
CA LYS A 2 -14.61 13.73 9.84
C LYS A 2 -13.47 13.55 8.82
N ILE A 3 -13.79 13.32 7.54
CA ILE A 3 -12.84 13.14 6.43
C ILE A 3 -11.74 14.21 6.34
N VAL A 4 -12.06 15.49 6.59
CA VAL A 4 -11.06 16.57 6.54
C VAL A 4 -10.04 16.42 7.68
N LEU A 5 -10.50 16.01 8.87
CA LEU A 5 -9.64 15.76 10.02
C LEU A 5 -8.78 14.52 9.80
N GLU A 6 -9.35 13.45 9.25
CA GLU A 6 -8.59 12.24 8.88
C GLU A 6 -7.51 12.54 7.82
N LEU A 7 -7.85 13.37 6.82
CA LEU A 7 -6.89 13.82 5.80
C LEU A 7 -5.76 14.63 6.45
N PHE A 8 -6.11 15.52 7.39
CA PHE A 8 -5.16 16.34 8.10
C PHE A 8 -4.16 15.50 8.91
N ILE A 9 -4.61 14.38 9.50
CA ILE A 9 -3.72 13.42 10.16
C ILE A 9 -2.69 12.90 9.15
N ILE A 10 -3.12 12.38 7.99
CA ILE A 10 -2.18 11.86 6.98
C ILE A 10 -1.20 12.95 6.51
N LEU A 11 -1.69 14.17 6.29
CA LEU A 11 -0.88 15.31 5.87
C LEU A 11 0.15 15.72 6.93
N ILE A 12 -0.22 15.73 8.22
CA ILE A 12 0.71 16.15 9.28
C ILE A 12 1.85 15.15 9.45
N PHE A 13 1.57 13.85 9.34
CA PHE A 13 2.62 12.83 9.37
C PHE A 13 3.52 12.91 8.14
N THR A 14 2.96 13.20 6.96
CA THR A 14 3.74 13.41 5.73
C THR A 14 4.63 14.65 5.85
N LEU A 15 4.11 15.75 6.41
CA LEU A 15 4.87 16.99 6.65
C LEU A 15 6.00 16.77 7.66
N LEU A 16 5.73 16.04 8.76
CA LEU A 16 6.76 15.66 9.72
C LEU A 16 7.84 14.78 9.08
N GLY A 17 7.44 13.84 8.22
CA GLY A 17 8.36 13.02 7.44
C GLY A 17 9.28 13.84 6.54
N GLU A 18 8.74 14.87 5.88
CA GLU A 18 9.51 15.82 5.07
C GLU A 18 10.46 16.68 5.91
N LEU A 19 9.99 17.18 7.06
CA LEU A 19 10.84 17.90 8.00
C LEU A 19 12.01 17.04 8.48
N ILE A 20 11.75 15.79 8.82
CA ILE A 20 12.79 14.84 9.21
C ILE A 20 13.73 14.60 8.03
N ALA A 21 13.21 14.28 6.83
CA ALA A 21 14.00 14.07 5.63
C ALA A 21 14.98 15.22 5.35
N SER A 22 14.57 16.47 5.57
CA SER A 22 15.40 17.66 5.35
C SER A 22 16.62 17.76 6.29
N ILE A 23 16.58 17.10 7.44
CA ILE A 23 17.67 17.09 8.44
C ILE A 23 18.60 15.90 8.22
N LEU A 24 18.14 14.83 7.54
CA LEU A 24 18.94 13.64 7.31
C LEU A 24 20.01 13.90 6.23
N PRO A 25 21.21 13.31 6.39
CA PRO A 25 22.32 13.48 5.44
C PRO A 25 22.15 12.68 4.14
N PHE A 26 21.06 11.93 3.96
CA PHE A 26 20.80 11.10 2.78
C PHE A 26 19.41 11.38 2.20
N SER A 27 19.30 11.27 0.86
CA SER A 27 18.06 11.54 0.13
C SER A 27 17.05 10.41 0.28
N PHE A 28 16.20 10.50 1.32
CA PHE A 28 15.05 9.64 1.48
C PHE A 28 13.77 10.42 1.21
N PRO A 29 12.79 9.88 0.46
CA PRO A 29 11.53 10.58 0.26
C PRO A 29 10.82 10.80 1.60
N GLY A 30 10.49 12.05 1.94
CA GLY A 30 9.83 12.38 3.20
C GLY A 30 8.47 11.68 3.35
N SER A 31 7.79 11.37 2.24
CA SER A 31 6.57 10.57 2.23
C SER A 31 6.74 9.16 2.80
N VAL A 32 7.89 8.50 2.58
CA VAL A 32 8.17 7.17 3.13
C VAL A 32 8.44 7.26 4.62
N ILE A 33 9.16 8.29 5.08
CA ILE A 33 9.37 8.54 6.51
C ILE A 33 8.04 8.84 7.20
N GLY A 34 7.19 9.67 6.59
CA GLY A 34 5.85 9.97 7.08
C GLY A 34 4.98 8.72 7.21
N LEU A 35 5.05 7.80 6.24
CA LEU A 35 4.38 6.50 6.32
C LEU A 35 4.87 5.67 7.52
N LEU A 36 6.19 5.61 7.75
CA LEU A 36 6.76 4.88 8.89
C LEU A 36 6.33 5.49 10.23
N LEU A 37 6.33 6.82 10.33
CA LEU A 37 5.85 7.53 11.52
C LEU A 37 4.38 7.25 11.80
N LEU A 38 3.53 7.33 10.77
CA LEU A 38 2.12 7.01 10.87
C LEU A 38 1.94 5.54 11.27
N PHE A 39 2.71 4.62 10.70
CA PHE A 39 2.69 3.21 11.07
C PHE A 39 3.04 2.97 12.54
N VAL A 40 4.08 3.63 13.07
CA VAL A 40 4.43 3.56 14.50
C VAL A 40 3.32 4.18 15.37
N ALA A 41 2.71 5.27 14.93
CA ALA A 41 1.58 5.89 15.63
C ALA A 41 0.33 4.98 15.66
N LEU A 42 0.12 4.16 14.62
CA LEU A 42 -0.91 3.12 14.59
C LEU A 42 -0.57 1.97 15.56
N MET A 43 0.67 1.51 15.57
CA MET A 43 1.13 0.43 16.46
C MET A 43 1.01 0.82 17.94
N THR A 44 1.34 2.07 18.28
CA THR A 44 1.22 2.64 19.62
C THR A 44 -0.22 3.04 19.99
N LYS A 45 -1.18 2.88 19.07
CA LYS A 45 -2.60 3.24 19.22
C LYS A 45 -2.85 4.74 19.49
N ILE A 46 -1.87 5.60 19.21
CA ILE A 46 -2.04 7.06 19.24
C ILE A 46 -3.04 7.46 18.15
N VAL A 47 -2.91 6.85 16.97
CA VAL A 47 -3.86 6.97 15.87
C VAL A 47 -4.58 5.63 15.71
N LYS A 48 -5.91 5.63 15.79
CA LYS A 48 -6.70 4.42 15.54
C LYS A 48 -6.91 4.25 14.03
N VAL A 49 -6.90 3.01 13.56
CA VAL A 49 -7.15 2.67 12.15
C VAL A 49 -8.46 3.30 11.66
N ASP A 50 -9.51 3.28 12.49
CA ASP A 50 -10.81 3.86 12.14
C ASP A 50 -10.78 5.39 11.91
N GLN A 51 -9.76 6.09 12.39
CA GLN A 51 -9.59 7.54 12.19
C GLN A 51 -8.95 7.91 10.85
N ILE A 52 -8.44 6.93 10.09
CA ILE A 52 -7.82 7.19 8.78
C ILE A 52 -8.38 6.29 7.67
N LYS A 53 -9.21 5.31 8.03
CA LYS A 53 -9.69 4.26 7.13
C LYS A 53 -10.55 4.82 6.00
N ASP A 54 -11.49 5.70 6.31
CA ASP A 54 -12.44 6.21 5.33
C ASP A 54 -11.74 7.14 4.34
N VAL A 55 -10.89 8.05 4.83
CA VAL A 55 -10.11 8.93 3.95
C VAL A 55 -9.09 8.16 3.13
N SER A 56 -8.43 7.14 3.69
CA SER A 56 -7.44 6.32 2.96
C SER A 56 -8.10 5.55 1.82
N LYS A 57 -9.28 4.96 2.06
CA LYS A 57 -10.07 4.31 1.01
C LYS A 57 -10.52 5.29 -0.07
N TRP A 58 -10.94 6.48 0.33
CA TRP A 58 -11.36 7.52 -0.62
C TRP A 58 -10.18 8.03 -1.47
N LEU A 59 -9.01 8.28 -0.88
CA LEU A 59 -7.77 8.63 -1.58
C LEU A 59 -7.37 7.52 -2.56
N GLN A 60 -7.38 6.26 -2.12
CA GLN A 60 -7.03 5.12 -2.96
C GLN A 60 -7.99 4.96 -4.15
N LYS A 61 -9.30 5.12 -3.91
CA LYS A 61 -10.31 5.07 -4.98
C LYS A 61 -10.12 6.18 -6.02
N ASN A 62 -9.66 7.36 -5.60
CA ASN A 62 -9.45 8.52 -6.46
C ASN A 62 -7.96 8.74 -6.84
N MET A 63 -7.10 7.74 -6.64
CA MET A 63 -5.65 7.88 -6.82
C MET A 63 -5.28 8.27 -8.25
N ALA A 64 -6.00 7.75 -9.26
CA ALA A 64 -5.81 8.13 -10.66
C ALA A 64 -5.98 9.64 -10.89
N PHE A 65 -6.95 10.29 -10.23
CA PHE A 65 -7.14 11.73 -10.31
C PHE A 65 -5.99 12.50 -9.67
N LEU A 66 -5.47 12.02 -8.53
CA LEU A 66 -4.34 12.62 -7.83
C LEU A 66 -3.01 12.50 -8.60
N PHE A 67 -2.91 11.56 -9.53
CA PHE A 67 -1.75 11.44 -10.42
C PHE A 67 -1.77 12.42 -11.60
N VAL A 68 -2.93 12.97 -11.99
CA VAL A 68 -3.01 13.90 -13.12
C VAL A 68 -2.10 15.13 -12.93
N PRO A 69 -2.14 15.85 -11.79
CA PRO A 69 -1.23 16.99 -11.56
C PRO A 69 0.25 16.58 -11.61
N LEU A 70 0.57 15.39 -11.10
CA LEU A 70 1.93 14.86 -11.07
C LEU A 70 2.44 14.58 -12.49
N CYS A 71 1.61 13.96 -13.34
CA CYS A 71 1.92 13.73 -14.75
C CYS A 71 2.06 15.04 -15.55
N VAL A 72 1.17 16.02 -15.31
CA VAL A 72 1.24 17.33 -15.97
C VAL A 72 2.55 18.07 -15.61
N GLY A 73 3.02 17.95 -14.36
CA GLY A 73 4.32 18.48 -13.96
C GLY A 73 5.49 17.87 -14.74
N ILE A 74 5.43 16.57 -15.01
CA ILE A 74 6.45 15.84 -15.79
C ILE A 74 6.47 16.30 -17.25
N MET A 75 5.34 16.77 -17.81
CA MET A 75 5.29 17.27 -19.20
C MET A 75 6.22 18.47 -19.44
N GLN A 76 6.61 19.21 -18.40
CA GLN A 76 7.59 20.30 -18.52
C GLN A 76 8.99 19.80 -18.93
N TYR A 77 9.28 18.52 -18.70
CA TYR A 77 10.56 17.87 -19.01
C TYR A 77 10.45 16.92 -20.20
N PHE A 78 9.41 17.07 -21.04
CA PHE A 78 9.12 16.14 -22.14
C PHE A 78 10.27 16.02 -23.14
N ASP A 79 11.02 17.10 -23.40
CA ASP A 79 12.16 17.07 -24.32
C ASP A 79 13.27 16.13 -23.84
N ILE A 80 13.55 16.12 -22.53
CA ILE A 80 14.55 15.24 -21.91
C ILE A 80 14.07 13.79 -21.98
N ILE A 81 12.79 13.57 -21.67
CA ILE A 81 12.18 12.24 -21.70
C ILE A 81 12.21 11.68 -23.11
N LYS A 82 11.95 12.49 -24.14
CA LYS A 82 11.94 12.05 -25.54
C LYS A 82 13.31 11.56 -26.02
N VAL A 83 14.41 12.12 -25.50
CA VAL A 83 15.77 11.70 -25.85
C VAL A 83 16.11 10.36 -25.20
N SER A 84 15.78 10.18 -23.92
CA SER A 84 16.15 8.99 -23.14
C SER A 84 14.98 8.02 -22.86
N TRP A 85 13.91 8.08 -23.65
CA TRP A 85 12.66 7.35 -23.36
C TRP A 85 12.86 5.84 -23.25
N PHE A 86 13.77 5.28 -24.06
CA PHE A 86 14.08 3.86 -24.06
C PHE A 86 14.81 3.44 -22.77
N GLU A 87 15.79 4.24 -22.33
CA GLU A 87 16.54 4.00 -21.09
C GLU A 87 15.61 4.12 -19.87
N ILE A 88 14.73 5.13 -19.86
CA ILE A 88 13.71 5.34 -18.82
C ILE A 88 12.75 4.14 -18.76
N LEU A 89 12.26 3.68 -19.91
CA LEU A 89 11.35 2.53 -19.95
C LEU A 89 12.03 1.25 -19.46
N LEU A 90 13.28 1.03 -19.86
CA LEU A 90 14.06 -0.13 -19.43
C LEU A 90 14.29 -0.11 -17.92
N ILE A 91 14.76 1.01 -17.35
CA ILE A 91 14.98 1.09 -15.89
C ILE A 91 13.69 0.93 -15.10
N LEU A 92 12.57 1.49 -15.57
CA LEU A 92 11.26 1.36 -14.93
C LEU A 92 10.77 -0.09 -14.90
N VAL A 93 10.87 -0.80 -16.03
CA VAL A 93 10.44 -2.21 -16.11
C VAL A 93 11.33 -3.08 -15.23
N VAL A 94 12.65 -2.93 -15.35
CA VAL A 94 13.62 -3.72 -14.57
C VAL A 94 13.46 -3.46 -13.07
N SER A 95 13.38 -2.19 -12.64
CA SER A 95 13.21 -1.85 -11.23
C SER A 95 11.89 -2.38 -10.69
N THR A 96 10.80 -2.26 -11.45
CA THR A 96 9.48 -2.76 -11.04
C THR A 96 9.50 -4.28 -10.85
N ILE A 97 10.08 -5.03 -11.79
CA ILE A 97 10.20 -6.48 -11.68
C ILE A 97 11.03 -6.86 -10.45
N ILE A 98 12.18 -6.22 -10.24
CA ILE A 98 13.05 -6.48 -9.08
C ILE A 98 12.31 -6.17 -7.76
N THR A 99 11.62 -5.04 -7.68
CA THR A 99 10.86 -4.65 -6.49
C THR A 99 9.71 -5.63 -6.22
N LEU A 100 8.98 -6.07 -7.25
CA LEU A 100 7.91 -7.04 -7.10
C LEU A 100 8.42 -8.40 -6.63
N ILE A 101 9.51 -8.92 -7.23
CA ILE A 101 10.12 -10.19 -6.82
C ILE A 101 10.61 -10.09 -5.38
N THR A 102 11.30 -9.00 -5.02
CA THR A 102 11.84 -8.79 -3.67
C THR A 102 10.71 -8.74 -2.65
N THR A 103 9.65 -7.98 -2.94
CA THR A 103 8.46 -7.88 -2.09
C THR A 103 7.77 -9.24 -1.94
N ALA A 104 7.62 -9.98 -3.04
CA ALA A 104 7.02 -11.31 -3.03
C ALA A 104 7.80 -12.31 -2.17
N VAL A 105 9.13 -12.34 -2.30
CA VAL A 105 10.00 -13.23 -1.50
C VAL A 105 9.95 -12.87 0.00
N ILE A 106 9.97 -11.58 0.33
CA ILE A 106 9.86 -11.11 1.73
C ILE A 106 8.49 -11.49 2.30
N ALA A 107 7.42 -11.25 1.54
CA ALA A 107 6.07 -11.59 1.93
C ALA A 107 5.90 -13.11 2.12
N GLU A 108 6.39 -13.93 1.18
CA GLU A 108 6.34 -15.40 1.28
C GLU A 108 7.06 -15.90 2.53
N LYS A 109 8.24 -15.36 2.84
CA LYS A 109 8.97 -15.72 4.08
C LYS A 109 8.19 -15.33 5.34
N GLY A 110 7.62 -14.12 5.37
CA GLY A 110 6.81 -13.66 6.49
C GLY A 110 5.57 -14.51 6.71
N VAL A 111 4.86 -14.83 5.62
CA VAL A 111 3.69 -15.70 5.62
C VAL A 111 4.08 -17.11 6.04
N LYS A 112 5.13 -17.71 5.46
CA LYS A 112 5.56 -19.08 5.81
C LYS A 112 5.93 -19.22 7.29
N HIS A 113 6.46 -18.17 7.92
CA HIS A 113 6.69 -18.14 9.37
C HIS A 113 5.39 -18.16 10.18
N GLU A 114 4.36 -17.44 9.74
CA GLU A 114 3.01 -17.50 10.34
C GLU A 114 2.35 -18.86 10.13
N TRP A 115 2.37 -19.39 8.89
CA TRP A 115 1.77 -20.70 8.57
C TRP A 115 2.47 -21.85 9.31
N TYR A 116 3.79 -21.81 9.48
CA TYR A 116 4.52 -22.78 10.30
C TYR A 116 4.10 -22.74 11.77
N ASN A 117 4.00 -21.54 12.36
CA ASN A 117 3.54 -21.38 13.74
C ASN A 117 2.07 -21.80 13.93
N MET A 118 1.23 -21.64 12.89
CA MET A 118 -0.17 -22.01 12.95
C MET A 118 -0.42 -23.52 12.68
N GLU A 119 0.40 -24.18 11.84
CA GLU A 119 0.41 -25.64 11.62
C GLU A 119 0.90 -26.38 12.89
N TYR A 120 1.92 -25.84 13.58
CA TYR A 120 2.42 -26.38 14.86
C TYR A 120 1.37 -26.31 15.99
N ASN A 121 0.43 -25.35 15.94
CA ASN A 121 -0.62 -25.16 16.94
C ASN A 121 -1.94 -25.90 16.62
N ASN A 122 -1.90 -26.96 15.80
CA ASN A 122 -2.96 -27.96 15.55
C ASN A 122 -4.37 -27.48 15.14
N ASN A 123 -4.61 -26.18 14.92
CA ASN A 123 -5.92 -25.63 14.55
C ASN A 123 -6.11 -25.39 13.03
N PHE A 124 -5.10 -25.69 12.22
CA PHE A 124 -5.04 -25.22 10.83
C PHE A 124 -5.98 -25.94 9.86
N ARG A 125 -6.15 -27.26 10.03
CA ARG A 125 -7.06 -28.05 9.18
C ARG A 125 -8.49 -27.51 9.20
N ASN A 126 -8.97 -27.01 10.33
CA ASN A 126 -10.36 -26.55 10.45
C ASN A 126 -10.57 -25.16 9.82
N ILE A 127 -9.59 -24.25 9.92
CA ILE A 127 -9.69 -22.89 9.38
C ILE A 127 -9.56 -22.89 7.85
N PHE A 128 -8.66 -23.71 7.30
CA PHE A 128 -8.49 -23.80 5.84
C PHE A 128 -9.72 -24.44 5.17
N ILE A 129 -10.29 -25.48 5.78
CA ILE A 129 -11.56 -26.07 5.32
C ILE A 129 -12.69 -25.03 5.44
N MET A 130 -12.77 -24.27 6.52
CA MET A 130 -13.81 -23.22 6.69
C MET A 130 -13.69 -22.08 5.68
N TYR A 131 -12.48 -21.63 5.34
CA TYR A 131 -12.25 -20.57 4.35
C TYR A 131 -12.57 -21.04 2.92
N VAL A 132 -12.17 -22.27 2.56
CA VAL A 132 -12.53 -22.88 1.27
C VAL A 132 -14.04 -23.10 1.19
N TYR A 133 -14.68 -23.58 2.26
CA TYR A 133 -16.12 -23.82 2.32
C TYR A 133 -16.96 -22.53 2.28
N SER A 134 -16.47 -21.44 2.91
CA SER A 134 -17.14 -20.13 2.87
C SER A 134 -17.13 -19.52 1.47
N LYS A 135 -16.04 -19.71 0.71
CA LYS A 135 -15.91 -19.17 -0.64
C LYS A 135 -16.78 -19.92 -1.66
N GLU A 136 -17.04 -21.20 -1.43
CA GLU A 136 -17.84 -22.06 -2.32
C GLU A 136 -19.36 -21.84 -2.12
N ASN A 137 -19.80 -21.53 -0.88
CA ASN A 137 -21.21 -21.26 -0.58
C ASN A 137 -21.72 -19.88 -1.05
N GLU A 138 -20.86 -18.85 -1.14
CA GLU A 138 -21.26 -17.57 -1.74
C GLU A 138 -21.54 -17.71 -3.25
N THR A 139 -20.79 -18.55 -3.96
CA THR A 139 -21.01 -18.82 -5.39
C THR A 139 -22.27 -19.65 -5.68
N PHE A 140 -22.76 -20.44 -4.72
CA PHE A 140 -23.95 -21.28 -4.91
C PHE A 140 -25.25 -20.50 -4.70
N SER A 141 -25.28 -19.53 -3.78
CA SER A 141 -26.49 -18.74 -3.48
C SER A 141 -26.88 -17.79 -4.62
N THR A 142 -25.92 -17.26 -5.39
CA THR A 142 -26.23 -16.42 -6.56
C THR A 142 -26.75 -17.19 -7.76
N LYS A 143 -26.53 -18.50 -7.87
CA LYS A 143 -26.99 -19.29 -9.02
C LYS A 143 -28.42 -19.82 -8.90
N SER A 144 -29.01 -19.86 -7.70
CA SER A 144 -30.40 -20.31 -7.51
C SER A 144 -31.45 -19.19 -7.53
N ILE A 145 -31.02 -17.93 -7.63
CA ILE A 145 -31.93 -16.77 -7.71
C ILE A 145 -32.16 -16.34 -9.18
N ILE A 146 -31.36 -16.88 -10.11
CA ILE A 146 -31.36 -16.49 -11.54
C ILE A 146 -31.90 -17.62 -12.46
N ASN A 147 -32.58 -18.63 -11.90
CA ASN A 147 -33.27 -19.66 -12.68
C ASN A 147 -34.67 -19.93 -12.13
#